data_AF-A0A7W0Y269-F1
#
_entry.id   AF-A0A7W0Y269-F1
#
_cell.length_a   1.000
_cell.length_b   1.000
_cell.length_c   1.000
_cell.angle_alpha   90.00
_cell.angle_beta   90.00
_cell.angle_gamma   90.00
#
_symmetry.space_group_name_H-M   'P 1'
#
loop_
_entity.id
_entity.type
_entity.pdbx_description
1 polymer ?
#
loop_
_entity_poly.entity_id
_entity_poly.type
_entity_poly.pdbx_seq_one_letter_code
_entity_poly.pdbx_strand_id
1 'polypeptide(L)' 'YNPPPADITDRLVHRKDDTVEAVTTRVQKYHSETSPIVPFYEAKNILKRVDGVGDPDAITKRITAVLGTPANT' A
#
# COMPACT_ATOMS: atom_id res chain seq x y z
N TYR A 1 14.27 -3.86 -6.39
CA TYR A 1 14.63 -5.15 -5.79
C TYR A 1 15.28 -4.84 -4.45
N ASN A 2 14.65 -5.24 -3.33
CA ASN A 2 15.08 -4.93 -1.96
C ASN A 2 15.06 -6.24 -1.14
N PRO A 3 16.09 -7.09 -1.27
CA PRO A 3 16.13 -8.38 -0.59
C PRO A 3 16.28 -8.18 0.92
N PRO A 4 15.78 -9.13 1.73
CA PRO A 4 15.98 -9.10 3.17
C PRO A 4 17.46 -9.22 3.54
N PRO A 5 17.88 -8.67 4.70
CA PRO A 5 19.22 -8.89 5.25
C PRO A 5 19.56 -10.38 5.42
N ALA A 6 20.82 -10.74 5.18
CA ALA A 6 21.24 -12.15 5.16
C ALA A 6 21.12 -12.83 6.54
N ASP A 7 21.31 -12.08 7.62
CA ASP A 7 21.28 -12.56 9.01
C ASP A 7 19.90 -13.00 9.48
N ILE A 8 18.83 -12.61 8.77
CA ILE A 8 17.45 -13.01 9.09
C ILE A 8 16.92 -14.15 8.23
N THR A 9 17.71 -14.65 7.26
CA THR A 9 17.25 -15.61 6.24
C THR A 9 16.55 -16.82 6.84
N ASP A 10 17.14 -17.43 7.89
CA ASP A 10 16.61 -18.64 8.53
C ASP A 10 15.28 -18.40 9.28
N ARG A 11 14.91 -17.13 9.51
CA ARG A 11 13.68 -16.72 10.17
C ARG A 11 12.60 -16.26 9.18
N LEU A 12 12.92 -16.18 7.89
CA LEU A 12 11.97 -15.78 6.86
C LEU A 12 10.97 -16.90 6.61
N VAL A 13 9.70 -16.55 6.67
CA VAL A 13 8.60 -17.45 6.34
C VAL A 13 7.80 -16.82 5.22
N HIS A 14 7.59 -17.56 4.13
CA HIS A 14 6.65 -17.16 3.10
C HIS A 14 5.23 -17.38 3.62
N ARG A 15 4.37 -16.36 3.49
CA ARG A 15 2.98 -16.54 3.89
C ARG A 15 2.30 -17.49 2.92
N LYS A 16 1.33 -18.24 3.43
CA LYS A 16 0.59 -19.23 2.63
C LYS A 16 -0.16 -18.61 1.45
N ASP A 17 -0.49 -17.32 1.52
CA ASP A 17 -1.23 -16.57 0.50
C ASP A 17 -0.33 -15.76 -0.45
N ASP A 18 1.00 -15.87 -0.35
CA ASP A 18 1.93 -15.23 -1.29
C ASP A 18 2.10 -16.11 -2.56
N THR A 19 0.98 -16.43 -3.22
CA THR A 19 0.93 -17.21 -4.48
C THR A 19 0.32 -16.38 -5.61
N VAL A 20 0.65 -16.73 -6.86
CA VAL A 20 0.12 -16.04 -8.06
C VAL A 20 -1.41 -16.09 -8.10
N GLU A 21 -1.99 -17.24 -7.77
CA GLU A 21 -3.45 -17.44 -7.72
C GLU A 21 -4.11 -16.54 -6.66
N ALA A 22 -3.54 -16.49 -5.45
CA ALA A 22 -4.05 -15.66 -4.38
C ALA A 22 -3.94 -14.16 -4.71
N VAL A 23 -2.83 -13.72 -5.30
CA VAL A 23 -2.64 -12.34 -5.76
C VAL A 23 -3.66 -11.98 -6.85
N THR A 24 -3.85 -12.85 -7.84
CA THR A 24 -4.82 -12.63 -8.93
C THR A 24 -6.23 -12.47 -8.38
N THR A 25 -6.64 -13.38 -7.48
CA THR A 25 -7.95 -13.33 -6.81
C THR A 25 -8.12 -12.05 -5.99
N ARG A 26 -7.08 -11.63 -5.26
CA ARG A 26 -7.11 -10.40 -4.45
C ARG A 26 -7.25 -9.14 -5.30
N VAL A 27 -6.56 -9.06 -6.44
CA VAL A 27 -6.68 -7.92 -7.36
C VAL A 27 -8.09 -7.84 -7.96
N GLN A 28 -8.65 -8.96 -8.41
CA GLN A 28 -10.03 -9.01 -8.90
C GLN A 28 -11.03 -8.56 -7.82
N LYS A 29 -10.88 -9.07 -6.60
CA LYS A 29 -11.74 -8.72 -5.46
C LYS A 29 -11.62 -7.24 -5.09
N TYR A 30 -10.43 -6.66 -5.14
CA TYR A 30 -10.25 -5.22 -4.95
C TYR A 30 -11.07 -4.43 -5.95
N HIS A 31 -11.04 -4.79 -7.24
CA HIS A 31 -11.80 -4.09 -8.26
C HIS A 31 -13.32 -4.25 -8.08
N SER A 32 -13.80 -5.44 -7.72
CA SER A 32 -15.25 -5.70 -7.58
C SER A 32 -15.86 -5.18 -6.29
N GLU A 33 -15.12 -5.19 -5.18
CA GLU A 33 -15.68 -4.93 -3.84
C GLU A 33 -15.10 -3.69 -3.16
N THR A 34 -13.81 -3.41 -3.35
CA THR A 34 -13.13 -2.32 -2.61
C THR A 34 -13.12 -1.01 -3.40
N SER A 35 -12.72 -1.04 -4.67
CA SER A 35 -12.64 0.16 -5.51
C SER A 35 -13.95 0.95 -5.65
N PRO A 36 -15.16 0.32 -5.65
CA PRO A 36 -16.43 1.05 -5.74
C PRO A 36 -16.75 1.94 -4.54
N ILE A 37 -16.04 1.82 -3.42
CA ILE A 37 -16.24 2.74 -2.27
C ILE A 37 -15.55 4.10 -2.48
N VAL A 38 -14.65 4.22 -3.47
CA VAL A 38 -13.88 5.46 -3.72
C VAL A 38 -14.80 6.65 -4.05
N PRO A 39 -15.78 6.56 -4.96
CA PRO A 39 -16.70 7.67 -5.25
C PRO A 39 -17.50 8.13 -4.03
N PHE A 40 -17.85 7.22 -3.10
CA PHE A 40 -18.58 7.58 -1.89
C PHE A 40 -17.77 8.51 -0.97
N TYR A 41 -16.48 8.23 -0.77
CA TYR A 41 -15.61 9.08 0.04
C TYR A 41 -15.17 10.36 -0.67
N GLU A 42 -15.06 10.31 -2.00
CA GLU A 42 -14.83 11.48 -2.84
C GLU A 42 -16.00 12.47 -2.76
N ALA A 43 -17.24 11.98 -2.85
CA ALA A 43 -18.45 12.81 -2.70
C ALA A 43 -18.58 13.45 -1.31
N LYS A 44 -17.98 12.86 -0.27
CA LYS A 44 -17.90 13.43 1.08
C LYS A 44 -16.79 14.49 1.24
N ASN A 45 -15.97 14.71 0.21
CA ASN A 45 -14.83 15.62 0.24
C ASN A 45 -13.79 15.28 1.34
N ILE A 46 -13.71 14.01 1.75
CA ILE A 46 -12.74 13.52 2.74
C ILE A 46 -11.66 12.63 2.15
N LEU A 47 -11.81 12.21 0.88
CA LEU A 47 -10.80 11.43 0.18
C LEU A 47 -9.57 12.28 -0.13
N LYS A 48 -8.40 11.74 0.23
CA LYS A 48 -7.09 12.31 -0.07
C LYS A 48 -6.31 11.33 -0.95
N ARG A 49 -5.96 11.76 -2.17
CA ARG A 49 -5.22 10.92 -3.13
C ARG A 49 -3.72 11.19 -2.99
N VAL A 50 -2.93 10.13 -2.94
CA VAL A 50 -1.47 10.17 -2.89
C VAL A 50 -0.95 9.20 -3.96
N ASP A 51 0.01 9.65 -4.76
CA ASP A 51 0.70 8.77 -5.71
C ASP A 51 1.65 7.82 -4.94
N GLY A 52 1.47 6.52 -5.16
CA GLY A 52 2.20 5.44 -4.49
C GLY A 52 3.44 4.95 -5.25
N VAL A 53 3.80 5.56 -6.38
CA VAL A 53 4.97 5.15 -7.17
C VAL A 53 6.20 5.94 -6.75
N GLY A 54 7.33 5.25 -6.55
CA GLY A 54 8.64 5.85 -6.29
C GLY A 54 9.30 5.39 -4.99
N ASP A 55 10.22 6.23 -4.50
CA ASP A 55 10.97 5.98 -3.27
C ASP A 55 10.07 6.03 -2.00
N PRO A 56 10.23 5.09 -1.04
CA PRO A 56 9.43 5.07 0.18
C PRO A 56 9.46 6.37 1.01
N ASP A 57 10.60 7.07 1.08
CA ASP A 57 10.69 8.33 1.83
C ASP A 57 9.94 9.44 1.11
N ALA A 58 10.00 9.45 -0.23
CA ALA A 58 9.21 10.37 -1.06
C ALA A 58 7.69 10.09 -0.96
N ILE A 59 7.28 8.82 -0.90
CA ILE A 59 5.88 8.44 -0.64
C ILE A 59 5.45 8.90 0.76
N THR A 60 6.27 8.65 1.79
CA THR A 60 6.01 9.06 3.17
C THR A 60 5.82 10.58 3.29
N LYS A 61 6.67 11.37 2.62
CA LYS A 61 6.54 12.84 2.57
C LYS A 61 5.23 13.28 1.92
N ARG A 62 4.78 12.62 0.85
CA ARG A 62 3.49 12.92 0.22
C ARG A 62 2.31 12.61 1.14
N ILE A 63 2.35 11.48 1.85
CA ILE A 63 1.30 11.11 2.82
C ILE A 63 1.23 12.12 3.97
N THR A 64 2.37 12.42 4.60
CA THR A 64 2.45 13.35 5.74
C THR A 64 2.02 14.76 5.38
N ALA A 65 2.41 15.25 4.19
CA ALA A 65 1.96 16.54 3.68
C ALA A 65 0.44 16.65 3.57
N VAL A 66 -0.25 15.57 3.16
CA VAL A 66 -1.71 15.58 3.03
C VAL A 66 -2.43 15.39 4.37
N LEU A 67 -1.77 14.76 5.35
CA LEU A 67 -2.28 14.63 6.72
C LEU A 67 -2.04 15.89 7.59
N GLY A 68 -1.16 16.79 7.15
CA GLY A 68 -0.75 17.95 7.95
C GLY A 68 0.15 17.60 9.14
N THR A 69 0.75 16.40 9.13
CA THR A 69 1.68 15.94 10.16
C THR A 69 3.11 16.21 9.69
N PRO A 70 4.02 16.71 10.55
CA PRO A 70 5.43 16.79 10.18
C PRO A 70 5.99 15.39 9.89
N ALA A 71 6.75 15.24 8.81
CA ALA A 71 7.52 14.02 8.59
C ALA A 71 8.56 13.91 9.72
N ASN A 72 8.52 12.84 10.51
CA ASN A 72 9.50 12.60 11.57
C ASN A 72 10.92 12.73 10.98
N THR A 73 11.69 13.64 11.55
CA THR A 73 13.09 13.93 11.20
C THR A 73 14.02 12.97 11.93
#